data_AF-A0A450T1J0-F1
#
_entry.id   AF-A0A450T1J0-F1
#
_cell.length_a   1.000
_cell.length_b   1.000
_cell.length_c   1.000
_cell.angle_alpha   90.00
_cell.angle_beta   90.00
_cell.angle_gamma   90.00
#
_symmetry.space_group_name_H-M   'P 1'
#
loop_
_entity.id
_entity.type
_entity.pdbx_description
1 polymer ?
#
loop_
_entity_poly.entity_id
_entity_poly.type
_entity_poly.pdbx_seq_one_letter_code
_entity_poly.pdbx_strand_id
1 'polypeptide(L)'
;MGLTEVMEEIRLVPEHRLPEIYDFIHSFKSSSEPIRDDTKEIMQFAGCWQDMTRGEFEALSQEIADRRRRAFSDRTTRETIVD
;
A
#
# COMPACT_ATOMS: atom_id res chain seq x y z
N MET A 1 -8.41 8.68 -19.33
CA MET A 1 -8.62 10.13 -19.24
C MET A 1 -7.29 10.78 -18.94
N GLY A 2 -6.84 11.67 -19.82
CA GLY A 2 -5.56 12.37 -19.68
C GLY A 2 -5.68 13.64 -18.81
N LEU A 3 -4.57 14.10 -18.23
CA LEU A 3 -4.53 15.35 -17.45
C LEU A 3 -5.06 16.55 -18.25
N THR A 4 -4.77 16.58 -19.56
CA THR A 4 -5.25 17.60 -20.48
C THR A 4 -6.77 17.62 -20.59
N GLU A 5 -7.41 16.45 -20.66
CA GLU A 5 -8.87 16.33 -20.76
C GLU A 5 -9.55 16.84 -19.48
N VAL A 6 -9.01 16.48 -18.32
CA VAL A 6 -9.50 16.95 -17.01
C VAL A 6 -9.39 18.47 -16.89
N MET A 7 -8.30 19.07 -17.36
CA MET A 7 -8.13 20.52 -17.33
C MET A 7 -9.14 21.25 -18.22
N GLU A 8 -9.46 20.71 -19.40
CA GLU A 8 -10.48 21.30 -20.26
C GLU A 8 -11.88 21.21 -19.63
N GLU A 9 -12.21 20.12 -18.95
CA GLU A 9 -13.48 19.99 -18.24
C GLU A 9 -13.62 20.98 -17.08
N ILE A 10 -12.57 21.18 -16.28
CA ILE A 10 -12.58 22.14 -15.17
C ILE A 10 -12.82 23.57 -15.67
N ARG A 11 -12.32 23.93 -16.85
CA ARG A 11 -12.51 25.26 -17.45
C ARG A 11 -13.96 25.54 -17.87
N LEU A 12 -14.77 24.50 -18.08
CA LEU A 12 -16.18 24.65 -18.44
C LEU A 12 -17.08 24.91 -17.21
N VAL A 13 -16.52 24.80 -16.01
CA VAL A 13 -17.26 24.97 -14.77
C VAL A 13 -17.46 26.47 -14.48
N PRO A 14 -18.68 26.91 -14.10
CA PRO A 14 -18.91 28.28 -13.65
C PRO A 14 -18.02 28.67 -12.46
N GLU A 15 -17.46 29.88 -12.47
CA GLU A 15 -16.49 30.34 -11.47
C GLU A 15 -16.96 30.18 -10.02
N HIS A 16 -18.25 30.41 -9.75
CA HIS A 16 -18.84 30.27 -8.42
C HIS A 16 -18.80 28.85 -7.85
N ARG A 17 -18.55 27.83 -8.68
CA ARG A 17 -18.44 26.41 -8.27
C ARG A 17 -17.00 25.91 -8.22
N LEU A 18 -16.03 26.68 -8.69
CA LEU A 18 -14.61 26.34 -8.58
C LEU A 18 -14.15 26.11 -7.13
N PRO A 19 -14.68 26.84 -6.11
CA PRO A 19 -14.36 26.54 -4.71
C PRO A 19 -14.76 25.12 -4.30
N GLU A 20 -15.92 24.62 -4.76
CA GLU A 20 -16.38 23.26 -4.42
C GLU A 20 -15.46 22.19 -5.03
N ILE A 21 -14.97 22.41 -6.25
CA ILE A 21 -14.01 21.53 -6.92
C ILE A 21 -12.65 21.57 -6.20
N TYR A 22 -12.22 22.75 -5.79
CA TYR A 22 -11.00 22.92 -4.99
C TYR A 22 -11.11 22.14 -3.67
N ASP A 23 -12.20 22.31 -2.94
CA ASP A 23 -12.44 21.61 -1.67
C ASP A 23 -12.49 20.10 -1.86
N PHE A 24 -13.14 19.63 -2.92
CA PHE A 24 -13.17 18.22 -3.30
C PHE A 24 -11.76 17.68 -3.54
N ILE A 25 -10.96 18.30 -4.41
CA ILE A 25 -9.57 17.89 -4.69
C ILE A 25 -8.70 17.96 -3.43
N HIS A 26 -8.88 19.00 -2.62
CA HIS A 26 -8.14 19.20 -1.38
C HIS A 26 -8.47 18.13 -0.34
N SER A 27 -9.72 17.65 -0.29
CA SER A 27 -10.12 16.57 0.60
C SER A 27 -9.37 15.24 0.32
N PHE A 28 -9.04 14.95 -0.94
CA PHE A 28 -8.27 13.76 -1.31
C PHE A 28 -6.82 13.81 -0.83
N LYS A 29 -6.24 15.00 -0.62
CA LYS A 29 -4.88 15.15 -0.08
C LYS A 29 -4.73 14.63 1.35
N SER A 30 -5.82 14.35 2.08
CA SER A 30 -5.78 13.78 3.43
C SER A 30 -5.49 12.27 3.47
N SER A 31 -5.32 11.61 2.32
CA SER A 31 -4.92 10.18 2.25
C SER A 31 -3.40 9.96 2.25
N SER A 32 -2.61 11.04 2.21
CA SER A 32 -1.19 11.00 2.54
C SER A 32 -1.06 11.34 4.02
N GLU A 33 -1.45 10.41 4.91
CA GLU A 33 -0.79 10.39 6.22
C GLU A 33 0.72 10.43 5.94
N PRO A 34 1.50 11.33 6.57
CA PRO A 34 2.94 11.18 6.52
C PRO A 34 3.21 9.74 6.94
N ILE A 35 4.02 9.00 6.18
CA ILE A 35 4.51 7.69 6.62
C ILE A 35 5.15 7.98 7.97
N ARG A 36 4.40 7.77 9.05
CA ARG A 36 4.95 7.86 10.38
C ARG A 36 5.95 6.72 10.40
N ASP A 37 7.20 7.03 10.68
CA ASP A 37 8.20 6.02 10.98
C ASP A 37 7.87 5.43 12.36
N ASP A 38 6.69 4.82 12.46
CA ASP A 38 6.20 4.11 13.63
C ASP A 38 6.91 2.78 13.76
N THR A 39 7.94 2.49 12.94
CA THR A 39 8.79 1.30 13.03
C THR A 39 9.23 1.08 14.47
N LYS A 40 9.62 2.14 15.18
CA LYS A 40 10.04 2.04 16.58
C LYS A 40 8.88 1.71 17.54
N GLU A 41 7.69 2.27 17.33
CA GLU A 41 6.50 2.04 18.15
C GLU A 41 5.90 0.63 17.90
N ILE A 42 5.89 0.20 16.63
CA ILE A 42 5.50 -1.13 16.18
C ILE A 42 6.46 -2.19 16.74
N MET A 43 7.77 -1.95 16.67
CA MET A 43 8.78 -2.86 17.24
C MET A 43 8.74 -2.91 18.77
N GLN A 44 8.35 -1.81 19.44
CA GLN A 44 8.14 -1.79 20.89
C GLN A 44 6.94 -2.65 21.31
N PHE A 45 5.88 -2.70 20.50
CA PHE A 45 4.73 -3.57 20.76
C PHE A 45 5.05 -5.05 20.50
N ALA A 46 5.88 -5.31 19.49
CA ALA A 46 6.33 -6.64 19.13
C ALA A 46 7.54 -7.07 19.97
N GLY A 47 7.51 -6.94 21.30
CA GLY A 47 8.67 -7.08 22.21
C GLY A 47 9.59 -8.30 22.00
N CYS A 48 9.15 -9.38 21.34
CA CYS A 48 10.00 -10.49 20.90
C CYS A 48 10.91 -10.19 19.68
N TRP A 49 10.66 -9.11 18.94
CA TRP A 49 11.40 -8.67 17.76
C TRP A 49 12.46 -7.62 18.12
N GLN A 50 12.33 -6.95 19.26
CA GLN A 50 13.33 -6.00 19.75
C GLN A 50 14.64 -6.69 20.15
N ASP A 51 14.55 -7.90 20.73
CA ASP A 51 15.70 -8.71 21.13
C ASP A 51 16.24 -9.58 19.97
N MET A 52 15.59 -9.55 18.81
CA MET A 52 15.98 -10.34 17.66
C MET A 52 17.25 -9.77 17.03
N THR A 53 18.28 -10.61 16.94
CA THR A 53 19.50 -10.24 16.22
C THR A 53 19.23 -10.12 14.72
N ARG A 54 20.09 -9.38 14.01
CA ARG A 54 19.99 -9.26 12.55
C ARG A 54 20.01 -10.62 11.85
N GLY A 55 20.81 -11.57 12.33
CA GLY A 55 20.89 -12.91 11.76
C GLY A 55 19.60 -13.71 11.93
N GLU A 56 18.95 -13.62 13.10
CA GLU A 56 17.65 -14.25 13.36
C GLU A 56 16.55 -13.64 12.48
N PHE A 57 16.58 -12.31 12.29
CA PHE A 57 15.66 -11.62 11.39
C PHE A 57 15.83 -12.06 9.93
N GLU A 58 17.07 -12.15 9.45
CA GLU A 58 17.37 -12.60 8.09
C GLU A 58 16.93 -14.06 7.87
N ALA A 59 17.19 -14.94 8.83
CA ALA A 59 16.77 -16.34 8.78
C ALA A 59 15.24 -16.47 8.75
N LEU A 60 14.53 -15.73 9.62
CA LEU A 60 13.07 -15.69 9.66
C LEU A 60 12.49 -15.15 8.34
N SER A 61 13.08 -14.08 7.81
CA SER A 61 12.65 -13.48 6.55
C SER A 61 12.77 -14.44 5.38
N GLN A 62 13.89 -15.18 5.32
CA GLN A 62 14.12 -16.20 4.30
C GLN A 62 13.12 -17.36 4.42
N GLU A 63 12.86 -17.82 5.65
CA GLU A 63 11.88 -18.88 5.91
C GLU A 63 10.46 -18.48 5.46
N ILE A 64 10.03 -17.25 5.79
CA ILE A 64 8.73 -16.69 5.37
C ILE A 64 8.66 -16.61 3.85
N ALA A 65 9.72 -16.14 3.19
CA ALA A 65 9.77 -16.04 1.73
C ALA A 65 9.64 -17.43 1.07
N ASP A 66 10.33 -18.44 1.60
CA ASP A 66 10.26 -19.81 1.08
C ASP A 66 8.88 -20.45 1.33
N ARG A 67 8.28 -20.22 2.49
CA ARG A 67 6.90 -20.66 2.78
C ARG A 67 5.88 -20.04 1.84
N ARG A 68 5.98 -18.73 1.59
CA ARG A 68 5.11 -18.04 0.62
C ARG A 68 5.31 -18.62 -0.77
N ARG A 69 6.56 -18.78 -1.23
CA ARG A 69 6.87 -19.37 -2.52
C ARG A 69 6.23 -20.74 -2.69
N ARG A 70 6.35 -21.62 -1.68
CA ARG A 70 5.73 -22.95 -1.67
C ARG A 70 4.20 -22.90 -1.68
N ALA A 71 3.61 -22.06 -0.83
CA ALA A 71 2.15 -21.92 -0.77
C ALA A 71 1.55 -21.41 -2.08
N PHE A 72 2.28 -20.57 -2.83
CA PHE A 72 1.84 -20.07 -4.14
C PHE A 72 2.17 -21.04 -5.29
N SER A 73 3.25 -21.82 -5.22
CA SER A 73 3.52 -22.87 -6.21
C SER A 73 2.52 -24.03 -6.13
N ASP A 74 2.05 -24.37 -4.93
CA ASP A 74 1.06 -25.43 -4.71
C ASP A 74 -0.36 -25.04 -5.15
N ARG A 75 -0.62 -23.73 -5.30
CA ARG A 75 -1.93 -23.23 -5.77
C ARG A 75 -2.06 -23.31 -7.28
N THR A 76 -0.99 -23.08 -8.03
CA THR A 76 -1.01 -23.17 -9.51
C THR A 76 -1.27 -24.60 -10.01
N THR A 77 -0.82 -25.63 -9.30
CA THR A 77 -0.92 -27.03 -9.74
C THR A 77 -2.27 -27.69 -9.49
N ARG A 78 -3.12 -27.14 -8.62
CA ARG A 78 -4.44 -27.74 -8.31
C ARG A 78 -5.58 -27.29 -9.22
N GLU A 79 -5.40 -26.24 -10.03
CA GLU A 79 -6.43 -25.74 -10.95
C GLU A 79 -6.33 -26.31 -12.38
N THR A 80 -5.32 -27.14 -12.68
CA THR A 80 -5.09 -27.73 -14.02
C THR A 80 -5.20 -29.26 -14.06
N ILE A 81 -6.07 -29.83 -13.23
CA ILE A 81 -6.65 -31.16 -13.50
C ILE A 81 -8.12 -30.93 -13.84
N VAL A 82 -8.37 -30.64 -15.12
CA VAL A 82 -9.68 -30.79 -15.75
C VAL A 82 -9.59 -32.10 -16.53
N ASP A 83 -10.47 -33.03 -16.20
CA ASP A 83 -10.76 -34.26 -16.95
C ASP A 83 -11.25 -33.92 -18.38
#